data_AF-A0A4R5TP17-F1
#
_entry.id   AF-A0A4R5TP17-F1
#
_cell.length_a   1.000
_cell.length_b   1.000
_cell.length_c   1.000
_cell.angle_alpha   90.00
_cell.angle_beta   90.00
_cell.angle_gamma   90.00
#
_symmetry.space_group_name_H-M   'P 1'
#
loop_
_entity.id
_entity.type
_entity.pdbx_description
1 polymer ?
#
loop_
_entity_poly.entity_id
_entity_poly.type
_entity_poly.pdbx_seq_one_letter_code
_entity_poly.pdbx_strand_id
1 'polypeptide(L)'
;MHKWLIYIAFGWLTLTGALHFAIDVVSQHLRGKHPPGAEATLLYYGLHSAYALGQVVVGLLALFVATRAMPLLATTPPLALALLAGLGWLAIACLFSPYWPPRINAAVFCALVLAAWLTRPAAVG
;
A
#
# COMPACT_ATOMS: atom_id res chain seq x y z
N MET A 1 -2.26 -10.46 -19.31
CA MET A 1 -1.35 -9.46 -18.72
C MET A 1 -1.96 -8.79 -17.49
N HIS A 2 -3.18 -8.23 -17.59
CA HIS A 2 -3.91 -7.62 -16.47
C HIS A 2 -3.89 -8.40 -15.14
N LYS A 3 -4.23 -9.70 -15.16
CA LYS A 3 -4.25 -10.56 -13.94
C LYS A 3 -2.92 -10.54 -13.18
N TRP A 4 -1.79 -10.55 -13.88
CA TRP A 4 -0.47 -10.50 -13.25
C TRP A 4 -0.18 -9.12 -12.68
N LEU A 5 -0.59 -8.04 -13.35
CA LEU A 5 -0.46 -6.67 -12.82
C LEU A 5 -1.24 -6.49 -11.52
N ILE A 6 -2.45 -7.05 -11.43
CA ILE A 6 -3.24 -7.04 -10.19
C ILE A 6 -2.49 -7.77 -9.05
N TYR A 7 -2.00 -8.99 -9.28
CA TYR A 7 -1.25 -9.71 -8.25
C TYR A 7 0.04 -8.99 -7.86
N ILE A 8 0.78 -8.45 -8.83
CA ILE A 8 2.02 -7.73 -8.56
C ILE A 8 1.72 -6.42 -7.81
N ALA A 9 0.69 -5.66 -8.19
CA ALA A 9 0.30 -4.42 -7.51
C ALA A 9 -0.03 -4.67 -6.03
N PHE A 10 -0.96 -5.59 -5.76
CA PHE A 10 -1.41 -5.84 -4.39
C PHE A 10 -0.44 -6.70 -3.58
N GLY A 11 0.34 -7.55 -4.25
CA GLY A 11 1.48 -8.25 -3.65
C GLY A 11 2.58 -7.30 -3.23
N TRP A 12 2.93 -6.34 -4.08
CA TRP A 12 3.86 -5.26 -3.78
C TRP A 12 3.38 -4.45 -2.57
N LEU A 13 2.13 -3.98 -2.59
CA LEU A 13 1.54 -3.21 -1.50
C LEU A 13 1.61 -3.96 -0.15
N THR A 14 1.26 -5.25 -0.17
CA THR A 14 1.29 -6.11 1.02
C THR A 14 2.71 -6.28 1.54
N LEU A 15 3.66 -6.61 0.65
CA LEU A 15 5.05 -6.86 1.00
C LEU A 15 5.71 -5.59 1.55
N THR A 16 5.57 -4.46 0.86
CA THR A 16 6.19 -3.21 1.28
C THR A 16 5.55 -2.67 2.55
N GLY A 17 4.24 -2.84 2.74
CA GLY A 17 3.57 -2.49 4.00
C GLY A 17 4.10 -3.32 5.16
N ALA A 18 4.25 -4.64 4.99
CA ALA A 18 4.82 -5.50 6.02
C ALA A 18 6.27 -5.14 6.36
N LEU A 19 7.09 -4.85 5.34
CA LEU A 19 8.47 -4.40 5.54
C LEU A 19 8.53 -3.03 6.23
N HIS A 20 7.68 -2.08 5.85
CA HIS A 20 7.57 -0.77 6.51
C HIS A 20 7.25 -0.93 7.99
N PHE A 21 6.27 -1.78 8.34
CA PHE A 21 5.96 -2.07 9.74
C PHE A 21 7.14 -2.70 10.48
N ALA A 22 7.77 -3.73 9.91
CA ALA A 22 8.88 -4.43 10.55
C ALA A 22 10.08 -3.50 10.79
N ILE A 23 10.39 -2.62 9.83
CA ILE A 23 11.55 -1.74 9.90
C ILE A 23 11.26 -0.51 10.76
N ASP A 24 10.17 0.20 10.49
CA ASP A 24 9.93 1.52 11.07
C ASP A 24 9.13 1.46 12.38
N VAL A 25 8.49 0.34 12.69
CA VAL A 25 7.81 0.14 13.98
C VAL A 25 8.59 -0.85 14.83
N VAL A 26 8.67 -2.11 14.41
CA VAL A 26 9.20 -3.19 15.26
C VAL A 26 10.69 -2.98 15.56
N SER A 27 11.52 -2.79 14.54
CA SER A 27 12.97 -2.62 14.71
C SER A 27 13.32 -1.35 15.48
N GLN A 28 12.63 -0.24 15.21
CA GLN A 28 12.85 1.03 15.93
C GLN A 28 12.43 0.93 17.41
N HIS A 29 11.31 0.25 17.69
CA HIS A 29 10.83 0.02 19.04
C HIS A 29 11.82 -0.84 19.84
N LEU A 30 12.26 -1.97 19.27
CA LEU A 30 13.23 -2.86 19.93
C LEU A 30 14.60 -2.20 20.16
N ARG A 31 15.00 -1.26 19.30
CA ARG A 31 16.25 -0.49 19.44
C ARG A 31 16.14 0.67 20.42
N GLY A 32 14.95 0.98 20.95
CA GLY A 32 14.74 2.09 21.87
C GLY A 32 15.11 3.46 21.28
N LYS A 33 15.01 3.63 19.95
CA LYS A 33 15.50 4.85 19.26
C LYS A 33 14.71 6.12 19.60
N HIS A 34 13.49 5.97 20.12
CA HIS A 34 12.63 7.09 20.45
C HIS A 34 12.27 7.04 21.94
N PRO A 35 12.53 8.11 22.72
CA PRO A 35 12.17 8.16 24.13
C PRO A 35 10.63 8.15 24.29
N PRO A 36 10.10 7.57 25.38
CA PRO A 36 8.66 7.54 25.61
C PRO A 36 8.07 8.96 25.69
N GLY A 37 7.03 9.23 24.90
CA GLY A 37 6.37 10.54 24.84
C GLY A 37 5.36 10.60 23.69
N ALA A 38 4.47 11.60 23.70
CA ALA A 38 3.39 11.70 22.71
C ALA A 38 3.90 11.75 21.25
N GLU A 39 5.03 12.41 21.01
CA GLU A 39 5.67 12.49 19.69
C GLU A 39 6.16 11.12 19.20
N ALA A 40 6.83 10.35 20.07
CA ALA A 40 7.30 9.01 19.72
C ALA A 40 6.14 8.03 19.53
N THR A 41 5.22 7.95 20.49
CA THR A 41 4.18 6.92 20.52
C THR A 41 3.06 7.20 19.53
N LEU A 42 2.61 8.45 19.45
CA LEU A 42 1.43 8.83 18.67
C LEU A 42 1.81 9.29 17.26
N LEU A 43 2.78 10.20 17.14
CA LEU A 43 3.17 10.77 15.85
C LEU A 43 4.02 9.80 15.03
N TYR A 44 5.03 9.18 15.63
CA TYR A 44 5.91 8.26 14.89
C TYR A 44 5.31 6.85 14.80
N TYR A 45 5.23 6.11 15.92
CA TYR A 45 4.78 4.71 15.88
C TYR A 45 3.32 4.56 15.43
N GLY A 46 2.43 5.44 15.89
CA GLY A 46 1.02 5.42 15.49
C GLY A 46 0.85 5.63 13.98
N LEU A 47 1.47 6.68 13.42
CA LEU A 47 1.38 6.98 12.00
C LEU A 47 2.00 5.88 11.14
N HIS A 48 3.22 5.42 11.47
CA HIS A 48 3.88 4.37 10.71
C HIS A 48 3.13 3.04 10.79
N SER A 49 2.53 2.72 11.95
CA SER A 49 1.71 1.52 12.11
C SER A 49 0.42 1.58 11.29
N ALA A 50 -0.32 2.70 11.38
CA ALA A 50 -1.57 2.88 10.63
C ALA A 50 -1.32 2.90 9.13
N TYR A 51 -0.26 3.59 8.68
CA TYR A 51 0.18 3.61 7.30
C TYR A 51 0.44 2.20 6.76
N ALA A 52 1.29 1.43 7.46
CA ALA A 52 1.67 0.09 7.05
C ALA A 52 0.51 -0.91 7.14
N LEU A 53 -0.28 -0.87 8.21
CA LEU A 53 -1.43 -1.75 8.40
C LEU A 53 -2.47 -1.53 7.30
N GLY A 54 -2.74 -0.28 6.92
CA GLY A 54 -3.63 0.04 5.81
C GLY A 54 -3.16 -0.62 4.50
N GLN A 55 -1.86 -0.54 4.19
CA GLN A 55 -1.30 -1.18 3.00
C GLN A 55 -1.44 -2.70 3.04
N VAL A 56 -1.11 -3.32 4.18
CA VAL A 56 -1.18 -4.79 4.35
C VAL A 56 -2.61 -5.28 4.23
N VAL A 57 -3.55 -4.67 4.93
CA VAL A 57 -4.96 -5.11 4.93
C VAL A 57 -5.59 -4.93 3.55
N VAL A 58 -5.39 -3.77 2.91
CA VAL A 58 -5.92 -3.53 1.56
C VAL A 58 -5.28 -4.46 0.54
N GLY A 59 -3.96 -4.66 0.62
CA GLY A 59 -3.23 -5.57 -0.24
C GLY A 59 -3.72 -7.01 -0.11
N LEU A 60 -3.83 -7.55 1.11
CA LEU A 60 -4.32 -8.90 1.37
C LEU A 60 -5.78 -9.08 0.96
N LEU A 61 -6.65 -8.10 1.25
CA LEU A 61 -8.05 -8.14 0.83
C LEU A 61 -8.16 -8.20 -0.70
N ALA A 62 -7.42 -7.35 -1.41
CA ALA A 62 -7.43 -7.35 -2.86
C ALA A 62 -6.83 -8.64 -3.44
N LEU A 63 -5.76 -9.19 -2.85
CA LEU A 63 -5.23 -10.50 -3.25
C LEU A 63 -6.26 -11.61 -3.02
N PHE A 64 -6.95 -11.62 -1.89
CA PHE A 64 -8.02 -12.57 -1.60
C PHE A 64 -9.14 -12.47 -2.65
N VAL A 65 -9.64 -11.26 -2.93
CA VAL A 65 -10.66 -11.05 -3.97
C VAL A 65 -10.13 -11.46 -5.34
N ALA A 66 -8.86 -11.19 -5.67
CA ALA A 66 -8.25 -11.61 -6.93
C ALA A 66 -8.26 -13.15 -7.12
N THR A 67 -8.18 -13.93 -6.03
CA THR A 67 -8.31 -15.41 -6.11
C THR A 67 -9.73 -15.90 -6.33
N ARG A 68 -10.76 -15.09 -6.00
CA ARG A 68 -12.17 -15.51 -6.02
C ARG A 68 -12.99 -14.85 -7.14
N ALA A 69 -12.70 -13.59 -7.44
CA ALA A 69 -13.50 -12.73 -8.31
C ALA A 69 -12.61 -11.69 -9.03
N MET A 70 -11.60 -12.15 -9.77
CA MET A 70 -10.74 -11.28 -10.60
C MET A 70 -11.52 -10.29 -11.51
N PRO A 71 -12.63 -10.68 -12.18
CA PRO A 71 -13.38 -9.74 -13.02
C PRO A 71 -13.91 -8.53 -12.24
N LEU A 72 -14.24 -8.69 -10.95
CA LEU A 72 -14.69 -7.59 -10.10
C LEU A 72 -13.59 -6.54 -9.94
N LEU A 73 -12.37 -6.96 -9.62
CA LEU A 73 -11.21 -6.05 -9.49
C LEU A 73 -10.79 -5.39 -10.80
N ALA A 74 -11.15 -5.98 -11.93
CA ALA A 74 -10.87 -5.42 -13.25
C ALA A 74 -11.82 -4.26 -13.63
N THR A 75 -12.90 -4.04 -12.88
CA THR A 75 -13.84 -2.96 -13.13
C THR A 75 -13.26 -1.59 -12.73
N THR A 76 -13.85 -0.51 -13.24
CA THR A 76 -13.42 0.86 -12.94
C THR A 76 -13.41 1.19 -11.45
N PRO A 77 -14.47 0.90 -10.65
CA PRO A 77 -14.53 1.40 -9.27
C PRO A 77 -13.40 0.88 -8.37
N PRO A 78 -13.07 -0.43 -8.32
CA PRO A 78 -11.97 -0.92 -7.48
C PRO A 78 -10.60 -0.36 -7.89
N LEU A 79 -10.33 -0.19 -9.19
CA LEU A 79 -9.07 0.39 -9.66
C LEU A 79 -8.97 1.89 -9.37
N ALA A 80 -10.08 2.61 -9.45
CA ALA A 80 -10.18 4.01 -9.02
C ALA A 80 -9.89 4.18 -7.54
N LEU A 81 -10.53 3.37 -6.70
CA LEU A 81 -10.30 3.40 -5.25
C LEU A 81 -8.87 3.00 -4.90
N ALA A 82 -8.32 1.97 -5.56
CA ALA A 82 -6.93 1.56 -5.34
C ALA A 82 -5.93 2.66 -5.74
N LEU A 83 -6.17 3.35 -6.85
CA LEU A 83 -5.30 4.45 -7.28
C LEU A 83 -5.41 5.66 -6.34
N LEU A 84 -6.62 6.03 -5.91
CA LEU A 84 -6.84 7.09 -4.93
C LEU A 84 -6.18 6.78 -3.58
N ALA A 85 -6.31 5.54 -3.11
CA ALA A 85 -5.63 5.09 -1.91
C ALA A 85 -4.10 5.15 -2.06
N GLY A 86 -3.58 4.69 -3.21
CA GLY A 86 -2.17 4.82 -3.60
C GLY A 86 -1.65 6.26 -3.51
N LEU A 87 -2.39 7.20 -4.09
CA LEU A 87 -2.07 8.63 -4.05
C LEU A 87 -2.14 9.19 -2.63
N GLY A 88 -3.09 8.72 -1.81
CA GLY A 88 -3.17 9.04 -0.38
C GLY A 88 -1.92 8.59 0.38
N TRP A 89 -1.48 7.33 0.20
CA TRP A 89 -0.24 6.83 0.79
C TRP A 89 0.99 7.58 0.28
N LEU A 90 1.02 7.96 -1.01
CA LEU A 90 2.11 8.76 -1.56
C LEU A 90 2.16 10.16 -0.94
N ALA A 91 1.01 10.82 -0.80
CA ALA A 91 0.90 12.12 -0.13
C ALA A 91 1.38 12.04 1.32
N ILE A 92 0.95 11.03 2.07
CA ILE A 92 1.41 10.82 3.45
C ILE A 92 2.94 10.58 3.48
N ALA A 93 3.48 9.76 2.57
CA ALA A 93 4.92 9.52 2.50
C ALA A 93 5.72 10.79 2.15
N CYS A 94 5.19 11.67 1.30
CA CYS A 94 5.83 12.94 0.97
C CYS A 94 5.81 13.93 2.14
N LEU A 95 4.71 13.98 2.89
CA LEU A 95 4.53 14.92 4.00
C LEU A 95 5.25 14.50 5.29
N PHE A 96 5.28 13.19 5.59
CA PHE A 96 5.67 12.70 6.90
C PHE A 96 6.91 11.79 6.90
N SER A 97 7.35 11.26 5.75
CA SER A 97 8.56 10.44 5.70
C SER A 97 9.76 11.27 5.25
N PRO A 98 10.82 11.40 6.07
CA PRO A 98 12.02 12.13 5.68
C PRO A 98 12.91 11.35 4.69
N TYR A 99 12.62 10.06 4.45
CA TYR A 99 13.40 9.17 3.59
C TYR A 99 12.59 8.71 2.37
N TRP A 100 13.31 8.25 1.34
CA TRP A 100 12.74 7.94 0.04
C TRP A 100 11.93 6.63 -0.07
N PRO A 101 12.31 5.51 0.55
CA PRO A 101 11.65 4.22 0.33
C PRO A 101 10.11 4.21 0.36
N PRO A 102 9.41 4.83 1.34
CA PRO A 102 7.94 4.82 1.36
C PRO A 102 7.33 5.56 0.17
N ARG A 103 7.98 6.63 -0.30
CA ARG A 103 7.56 7.40 -1.49
C ARG A 103 7.68 6.56 -2.74
N ILE A 104 8.82 5.89 -2.92
CA ILE A 104 9.08 5.02 -4.07
C ILE A 104 8.08 3.85 -4.07
N ASN A 105 7.87 3.21 -2.92
CA ASN A 105 6.97 2.06 -2.81
C ASN A 105 5.52 2.43 -3.17
N ALA A 106 5.02 3.56 -2.67
CA ALA A 106 3.69 4.06 -3.01
C ALA A 106 3.59 4.47 -4.49
N ALA A 107 4.62 5.11 -5.05
CA ALA A 107 4.66 5.48 -6.47
C ALA A 107 4.64 4.26 -7.40
N VAL A 108 5.41 3.20 -7.06
CA VAL A 108 5.41 1.92 -7.79
C VAL A 108 4.02 1.28 -7.72
N PHE A 109 3.39 1.27 -6.55
CA PHE A 109 2.01 0.78 -6.43
C PHE A 109 1.03 1.54 -7.35
N CYS A 110 1.06 2.87 -7.34
CA CYS A 110 0.23 3.69 -8.23
C CYS A 110 0.47 3.37 -9.71
N ALA A 111 1.73 3.24 -10.12
CA ALA A 111 2.08 2.91 -11.50
C ALA A 111 1.56 1.52 -11.91
N LEU A 112 1.65 0.53 -11.01
CA LEU A 112 1.14 -0.82 -11.26
C LEU A 112 -0.39 -0.85 -11.36
N VAL A 113 -1.11 -0.13 -10.50
CA VAL A 113 -2.57 -0.01 -10.57
C VAL A 113 -3.00 0.71 -11.85
N LEU A 114 -2.31 1.79 -12.23
CA LEU A 114 -2.56 2.49 -13.48
C LEU A 114 -2.33 1.58 -14.69
N ALA A 115 -1.24 0.82 -14.72
CA ALA A 115 -0.98 -0.17 -15.76
C ALA A 115 -2.07 -1.26 -15.80
N ALA A 116 -2.53 -1.74 -14.63
CA ALA A 116 -3.62 -2.70 -14.56
C ALA A 116 -4.92 -2.11 -15.13
N TRP A 117 -5.22 -0.84 -14.84
CA TRP A 117 -6.38 -0.13 -15.39
C TRP A 117 -6.32 -0.03 -16.91
N LEU A 118 -5.20 0.42 -17.47
CA LEU A 118 -5.03 0.61 -18.91
C LEU A 118 -5.09 -0.71 -19.70
N THR A 119 -4.80 -1.83 -19.04
CA THR A 119 -4.76 -3.16 -19.67
C THR A 119 -5.96 -4.04 -19.31
N ARG A 120 -6.96 -3.49 -18.63
CA ARG A 120 -8.15 -4.25 -18.22
C ARG A 120 -8.91 -4.78 -19.44
N PRO A 121 -9.52 -5.98 -19.36
CA PRO A 121 -10.38 -6.47 -20.42
C PRO A 121 -11.54 -5.49 -20.62
N ALA A 122 -11.95 -5.26 -21.88
CA ALA A 122 -13.23 -4.61 -22.14
C ALA A 122 -14.32 -5.38 -21.42
N ALA A 123 -15.21 -4.65 -20.72
CA ALA A 123 -16.35 -5.28 -20.06
C ALA A 123 -17.13 -6.05 -21.13
N VAL A 124 -17.18 -7.38 -20.99
CA VAL A 124 -18.19 -8.17 -21.70
C VAL A 124 -19.49 -7.80 -21.00
N GLY A 125 -20.28 -6.95 -21.65
CA GLY A 125 -21.62 -6.60 -21.22
C GLY A 125 -22.54 -7.81 -21.20
#